data_AF-A0A3B6QAH5-F1
#
_entry.id   AF-A0A3B6QAH5-F1
#
_cell.length_a   1.000
_cell.length_b   1.000
_cell.length_c   1.000
_cell.angle_alpha   90.00
_cell.angle_beta   90.00
_cell.angle_gamma   90.00
#
_symmetry.space_group_name_H-M   'P 1'
#
loop_
_entity.id
_entity.type
_entity.pdbx_description
1 polymer ?
#
loop_
_entity_poly.entity_id
_entity_poly.type
_entity_poly.pdbx_seq_one_letter_code
_entity_poly.pdbx_strand_id
1 'polypeptide(L)'
;MLVASDMQPISDKETIHESEKGEVVCTTESETLGHSETCEVDGDVRTNGTALSVSLIPASWKERREWMISPYSKAEIIVKNVTVTQLQDRAAAPPCTVTHSMPAVLFAIAGHAGNYWHDYTDILVPLFVASRRYRGEVTLLISNIQYRPEWLVKYKTLLRGLSKHAWVDMDGDPEVRCFPHVTVGLRVDKELTIVPELVPGGPLTMADFTRFLRETYGLPRGAAVSLTREPDKKPRLLLIHRGHYRLFLNEPEIAQAAEAAGFETVVMELRANASEVEQARLVNSFDVLLGMHGAGLTNALHLPPGGVLIQVVPYGNIEVLARAEFSEPVTDMGLKYLDYSVSVEESSLLETLGPEHSAIKDPESIHRSGWKNMFEFYLAKQNVRINTTRFAPTLAQAFDHLRQQ
;
A
#
# COMPACT_ATOMS: atom_id res chain seq x y z
N MET A 1 -24.83 -15.00 -39.76
CA MET A 1 -25.67 -14.47 -38.67
C MET A 1 -24.74 -14.32 -37.47
N LEU A 2 -24.15 -13.13 -37.32
CA LEU A 2 -23.19 -12.83 -36.25
C LEU A 2 -24.01 -12.46 -35.02
N VAL A 3 -23.94 -13.29 -33.98
CA VAL A 3 -24.57 -13.01 -32.70
C VAL A 3 -23.68 -12.01 -31.98
N ALA A 4 -24.23 -10.82 -31.75
CA ALA A 4 -23.59 -9.77 -30.97
C ALA A 4 -23.35 -10.29 -29.55
N SER A 5 -22.10 -10.20 -29.09
CA SER A 5 -21.74 -10.38 -27.69
C SER A 5 -22.10 -9.08 -26.97
N ASP A 6 -23.19 -9.09 -26.20
CA ASP A 6 -23.55 -8.01 -25.30
C ASP A 6 -22.49 -7.89 -24.20
N MET A 7 -21.48 -7.04 -24.42
CA MET A 7 -20.62 -6.54 -23.35
C MET A 7 -21.44 -5.53 -22.54
N GLN A 8 -21.95 -5.94 -21.37
CA GLN A 8 -22.56 -5.00 -20.44
C GLN A 8 -21.46 -4.25 -19.69
N PRO A 9 -21.40 -2.90 -19.74
CA PRO A 9 -20.62 -2.13 -18.80
C PRO A 9 -21.17 -2.35 -17.39
N ILE A 10 -20.28 -2.55 -16.41
CA ILE A 10 -20.66 -2.76 -15.01
C ILE A 10 -21.30 -1.46 -14.50
N SER A 11 -22.62 -1.46 -14.47
CA SER A 11 -23.46 -0.38 -14.00
C SER A 11 -24.48 -1.01 -13.07
N ASP A 12 -24.04 -1.47 -11.90
CA ASP A 12 -24.90 -1.60 -10.72
C ASP A 12 -24.01 -1.76 -9.48
N LYS A 13 -24.24 -0.90 -8.47
CA LYS A 13 -23.57 -0.94 -7.18
C LYS A 13 -24.26 -1.99 -6.33
N GLU A 14 -23.69 -3.19 -6.23
CA GLU A 14 -24.14 -4.19 -5.26
C GLU A 14 -23.26 -4.18 -4.01
N THR A 15 -23.92 -4.09 -2.86
CA THR A 15 -23.32 -4.32 -1.54
C THR A 15 -22.84 -5.76 -1.43
N ILE A 16 -21.70 -5.98 -0.78
CA ILE A 16 -21.11 -7.31 -0.55
C ILE A 16 -22.15 -8.22 0.11
N HIS A 17 -22.65 -9.20 -0.64
CA HIS A 17 -23.28 -10.39 -0.11
C HIS A 17 -22.25 -11.52 -0.15
N GLU A 18 -22.32 -12.46 0.81
CA GLU A 18 -21.62 -13.74 0.66
C GLU A 18 -22.07 -14.35 -0.68
N SER A 19 -21.12 -14.63 -1.57
CA SER A 19 -21.42 -15.25 -2.86
C SER A 19 -22.13 -16.58 -2.63
N GLU A 20 -23.31 -16.76 -3.23
CA GLU A 20 -23.92 -18.09 -3.26
C GLU A 20 -23.06 -19.01 -4.14
N LYS A 21 -22.91 -20.27 -3.73
CA LYS A 21 -22.12 -21.25 -4.50
C LYS A 21 -22.59 -21.31 -5.96
N GLY A 22 -21.66 -21.11 -6.89
CA GLY A 22 -21.94 -21.16 -8.32
C GLY A 22 -22.36 -19.83 -8.92
N GLU A 23 -21.95 -18.71 -8.34
CA GLU A 23 -22.15 -17.35 -8.88
C GLU A 23 -20.82 -16.60 -9.08
N VAL A 24 -20.83 -15.66 -10.03
CA VAL A 24 -19.79 -14.65 -10.23
C VAL A 24 -20.35 -13.32 -9.76
N VAL A 25 -19.75 -12.74 -8.72
CA VAL A 25 -20.14 -11.43 -8.19
C VAL A 25 -18.99 -10.45 -8.47
N CYS A 26 -19.23 -9.49 -9.34
CA CYS A 26 -18.24 -8.48 -9.71
C CYS A 26 -18.65 -7.10 -9.20
N THR A 27 -17.74 -6.40 -8.56
CA THR A 27 -17.96 -5.08 -7.97
C THR A 27 -16.99 -4.06 -8.54
N THR A 28 -17.51 -2.89 -8.86
CA THR A 28 -16.76 -1.68 -9.20
C THR A 28 -17.05 -0.62 -8.14
N GLU A 29 -16.07 -0.26 -7.32
CA GLU A 29 -16.27 0.73 -6.25
C GLU A 29 -15.71 2.13 -6.57
N SER A 30 -16.16 3.09 -5.74
CA SER A 30 -16.27 4.56 -5.89
C SER A 30 -15.15 5.34 -6.62
N GLU A 31 -15.57 6.46 -7.21
CA GLU A 31 -14.84 7.45 -8.04
C GLU A 31 -13.69 8.22 -7.33
N THR A 32 -13.48 8.04 -6.02
CA THR A 32 -12.66 8.96 -5.21
C THR A 32 -11.19 8.56 -5.04
N LEU A 33 -10.82 7.29 -5.22
CA LEU A 33 -9.46 6.78 -4.97
C LEU A 33 -8.85 5.97 -6.14
N GLY A 34 -9.45 6.10 -7.33
CA GLY A 34 -9.27 5.19 -8.45
C GLY A 34 -10.15 3.96 -8.24
N HIS A 35 -11.02 3.67 -9.21
CA HIS A 35 -11.98 2.57 -9.09
C HIS A 35 -11.28 1.24 -8.81
N SER A 36 -11.66 0.49 -7.76
CA SER A 36 -11.26 -0.91 -7.62
C SER A 36 -12.24 -1.80 -8.39
N GLU A 37 -11.70 -2.75 -9.15
CA GLU A 37 -12.48 -3.79 -9.82
C GLU A 37 -12.15 -5.14 -9.21
N THR A 38 -13.16 -5.82 -8.67
CA THR A 38 -12.98 -7.16 -8.12
C THR A 38 -14.09 -8.10 -8.52
N CYS A 39 -13.79 -9.39 -8.64
CA CYS A 39 -14.80 -10.43 -8.75
C CYS A 39 -14.53 -11.57 -7.75
N GLU A 40 -15.58 -11.99 -7.06
CA GLU A 40 -15.60 -13.25 -6.30
C GLU A 40 -16.25 -14.33 -7.19
N VAL A 41 -15.51 -15.42 -7.43
CA VAL A 41 -15.92 -16.52 -8.30
C VAL A 41 -15.97 -17.80 -7.47
N ASP A 42 -17.15 -18.23 -7.05
CA ASP A 42 -17.33 -19.39 -6.15
C ASP A 42 -17.87 -20.61 -6.90
N GLY A 43 -17.21 -21.77 -6.76
CA GLY A 43 -17.64 -23.04 -7.32
C GLY A 43 -16.55 -23.75 -8.11
N ASP A 44 -16.90 -24.29 -9.27
CA ASP A 44 -15.96 -25.05 -10.11
C ASP A 44 -15.22 -24.09 -11.05
N VAL A 45 -14.14 -23.48 -10.54
CA VAL A 45 -13.42 -22.40 -11.24
C VAL A 45 -12.25 -22.96 -12.04
N ARG A 46 -12.03 -22.40 -13.24
CA ARG A 46 -10.88 -22.66 -14.11
C ARG A 46 -10.09 -21.38 -14.33
N THR A 47 -8.78 -21.43 -14.14
CA THR A 47 -7.88 -20.32 -14.46
C THR A 47 -6.90 -20.73 -15.53
N ASN A 48 -6.65 -19.85 -16.50
CA ASN A 48 -5.66 -20.06 -17.56
C ASN A 48 -4.71 -18.87 -17.60
N GLY A 49 -3.42 -19.11 -17.35
CA GLY A 49 -2.39 -18.06 -17.36
C GLY A 49 -2.17 -17.46 -18.74
N THR A 50 -1.95 -18.32 -19.75
CA THR A 50 -1.65 -17.89 -21.13
C THR A 50 -2.75 -17.00 -21.74
N ALA A 51 -4.02 -17.30 -21.43
CA ALA A 51 -5.18 -16.50 -21.88
C ALA A 51 -5.57 -15.38 -20.89
N LEU A 52 -4.93 -15.33 -19.72
CA LEU A 52 -5.27 -14.50 -18.57
C LEU A 52 -6.78 -14.47 -18.30
N SER A 53 -7.35 -15.65 -18.05
CA SER A 53 -8.79 -15.82 -17.88
C SER A 53 -9.16 -16.65 -16.66
N VAL A 54 -10.34 -16.36 -16.12
CA VAL A 54 -11.00 -17.08 -15.03
C VAL A 54 -12.40 -17.44 -15.48
N SER A 55 -12.79 -18.70 -15.37
CA SER A 55 -14.09 -19.19 -15.82
C SER A 55 -14.79 -19.98 -14.72
N LEU A 56 -16.04 -19.61 -14.44
CA LEU A 56 -16.93 -20.41 -13.59
C LEU A 56 -17.68 -21.42 -14.44
N ILE A 57 -17.57 -22.69 -14.07
CA ILE A 57 -18.37 -23.77 -14.67
C ILE A 57 -19.70 -23.84 -13.90
N PRO A 58 -20.85 -23.67 -14.58
CA PRO A 58 -22.12 -23.62 -13.88
C PRO A 58 -22.58 -25.04 -13.47
N ALA A 59 -23.33 -25.11 -12.36
CA ALA A 59 -23.91 -26.37 -11.88
C ALA A 59 -25.07 -26.86 -12.76
N SER A 60 -25.78 -25.92 -13.38
CA SER A 60 -26.86 -26.12 -14.34
C SER A 60 -26.66 -25.17 -15.53
N TRP A 61 -27.48 -25.26 -16.57
CA TRP A 61 -27.46 -24.25 -17.63
C TRP A 61 -27.68 -22.86 -17.03
N LYS A 62 -26.84 -21.90 -17.42
CA LYS A 62 -26.93 -20.48 -17.04
C LYS A 62 -26.68 -19.62 -18.28
N GLU A 63 -27.10 -18.35 -18.23
CA GLU A 63 -26.69 -17.38 -19.24
C GLU A 63 -25.17 -17.14 -19.18
N ARG A 64 -24.55 -17.06 -20.36
CA ARG A 64 -23.14 -16.67 -20.46
C ARG A 64 -23.02 -15.20 -20.10
N ARG A 65 -22.10 -14.88 -19.19
CA ARG A 65 -21.72 -13.51 -18.85
C ARG A 65 -20.20 -13.38 -18.83
N GLU A 66 -19.70 -12.21 -19.17
CA GLU A 66 -18.28 -11.95 -19.28
C GLU A 66 -17.96 -10.56 -18.75
N TRP A 67 -16.90 -10.47 -17.97
CA TRP A 67 -16.39 -9.24 -17.38
C TRP A 67 -14.90 -9.11 -17.69
N MET A 68 -14.46 -7.88 -17.90
CA MET A 68 -13.05 -7.55 -18.08
C MET A 68 -12.60 -6.79 -16.84
N ILE A 69 -11.75 -7.41 -16.04
CA ILE A 69 -11.38 -6.90 -14.71
C ILE A 69 -9.92 -6.47 -14.73
N SER A 70 -9.63 -5.26 -14.27
CA SER A 70 -8.28 -4.85 -13.93
C SER A 70 -7.88 -5.54 -12.62
N PRO A 71 -6.92 -6.48 -12.64
CA PRO A 71 -6.49 -7.19 -11.44
C PRO A 71 -5.62 -6.35 -10.48
N TYR A 72 -5.60 -5.03 -10.65
CA TYR A 72 -4.89 -4.06 -9.81
C TYR A 72 -5.91 -3.24 -9.00
N SER A 73 -5.52 -2.73 -7.83
CA SER A 73 -6.48 -2.07 -6.93
C SER A 73 -7.00 -0.71 -7.40
N LYS A 74 -6.27 -0.06 -8.31
CA LYS A 74 -6.65 1.20 -8.95
C LYS A 74 -6.80 0.95 -10.46
N ALA A 75 -8.02 0.94 -10.98
CA ALA A 75 -8.34 0.60 -12.38
C ALA A 75 -7.74 1.59 -13.40
N GLU A 76 -7.40 2.81 -12.97
CA GLU A 76 -6.66 3.79 -13.77
C GLU A 76 -5.23 3.36 -14.10
N ILE A 77 -4.69 2.39 -13.35
CA ILE A 77 -3.37 1.82 -13.60
C ILE A 77 -3.46 0.80 -14.73
N ILE A 78 -2.75 1.09 -15.81
CA ILE A 78 -2.75 0.27 -17.03
C ILE A 78 -2.00 -1.03 -16.77
N VAL A 79 -2.76 -2.11 -16.61
CA VAL A 79 -2.28 -3.49 -16.55
C VAL A 79 -3.00 -4.34 -17.59
N LYS A 80 -2.62 -5.61 -17.73
CA LYS A 80 -3.38 -6.54 -18.58
C LYS A 80 -4.61 -6.97 -17.79
N ASN A 81 -5.79 -6.79 -18.36
CA ASN A 81 -7.04 -7.19 -17.73
C ASN A 81 -7.21 -8.72 -17.76
N VAL A 82 -7.92 -9.22 -16.77
CA VAL A 82 -8.34 -10.62 -16.67
C VAL A 82 -9.76 -10.73 -17.21
N THR A 83 -9.98 -11.69 -18.11
CA THR A 83 -11.34 -12.01 -18.55
C THR A 83 -11.96 -12.98 -17.57
N VAL A 84 -13.02 -12.55 -16.88
CA VAL A 84 -13.83 -13.40 -16.01
C VAL A 84 -15.08 -13.82 -16.76
N THR A 85 -15.36 -15.11 -16.86
CA THR A 85 -16.48 -15.64 -17.64
C THR A 85 -17.33 -16.59 -16.82
N GLN A 86 -18.64 -16.35 -16.74
CA GLN A 86 -19.61 -17.37 -16.36
C GLN A 86 -19.97 -18.16 -17.62
N LEU A 87 -19.59 -19.44 -17.67
CA LEU A 87 -19.87 -20.29 -18.82
C LEU A 87 -21.36 -20.68 -18.88
N GLN A 88 -21.83 -20.99 -20.10
CA GLN A 88 -23.20 -21.42 -20.33
C GLN A 88 -23.41 -22.91 -20.03
N ASP A 89 -22.43 -23.73 -20.41
CA ASP A 89 -22.46 -25.19 -20.29
C ASP A 89 -21.06 -25.73 -19.95
N ARG A 90 -21.03 -26.86 -19.23
CA ARG A 90 -19.83 -27.57 -18.82
C ARG A 90 -19.00 -28.08 -20.00
N ALA A 91 -19.64 -28.41 -21.11
CA ALA A 91 -18.96 -28.90 -22.31
C ALA A 91 -18.00 -27.87 -22.93
N ALA A 92 -18.19 -26.58 -22.66
CA ALA A 92 -17.32 -25.51 -23.13
C ALA A 92 -16.06 -25.34 -22.25
N ALA A 93 -16.01 -25.97 -21.08
CA ALA A 93 -14.93 -25.76 -20.13
C ALA A 93 -13.71 -26.65 -20.44
N PRO A 94 -12.48 -26.09 -20.45
CA PRO A 94 -11.29 -26.90 -20.57
C PRO A 94 -11.13 -27.84 -19.35
N PRO A 95 -10.56 -29.05 -19.54
CA PRO A 95 -10.30 -29.96 -18.44
C PRO A 95 -9.25 -29.39 -17.48
N CYS A 96 -9.33 -29.77 -16.21
CA CYS A 96 -8.28 -29.48 -15.25
C CYS A 96 -6.99 -30.20 -15.64
N THR A 97 -5.91 -29.45 -15.67
CA THR A 97 -4.54 -30.01 -15.69
C THR A 97 -3.99 -30.13 -14.27
N VAL A 98 -4.32 -29.16 -13.41
CA VAL A 98 -3.99 -29.16 -11.99
C VAL A 98 -5.24 -28.79 -11.19
N THR A 99 -5.53 -29.55 -10.13
CA THR A 99 -6.66 -29.30 -9.24
C THR A 99 -6.18 -28.95 -7.85
N HIS A 100 -6.76 -27.88 -7.29
CA HIS A 100 -6.48 -27.35 -5.97
C HIS A 100 -7.71 -27.49 -5.09
N SER A 101 -7.49 -27.74 -3.79
CA SER A 101 -8.56 -27.85 -2.79
C SER A 101 -8.76 -26.57 -1.99
N MET A 102 -7.86 -25.60 -2.14
CA MET A 102 -7.85 -24.30 -1.46
C MET A 102 -8.19 -23.19 -2.46
N PRO A 103 -8.69 -22.03 -2.00
CA PRO A 103 -9.01 -20.89 -2.86
C PRO A 103 -7.76 -20.25 -3.48
N ALA A 104 -7.99 -19.33 -4.42
CA ALA A 104 -6.93 -18.48 -4.98
C ALA A 104 -7.29 -16.98 -4.95
N VAL A 105 -6.25 -16.14 -4.95
CA VAL A 105 -6.37 -14.69 -5.16
C VAL A 105 -5.50 -14.31 -6.36
N LEU A 106 -6.11 -13.73 -7.39
CA LEU A 106 -5.46 -13.29 -8.62
C LEU A 106 -5.28 -11.78 -8.60
N PHE A 107 -4.03 -11.31 -8.68
CA PHE A 107 -3.71 -9.88 -8.75
C PHE A 107 -2.55 -9.61 -9.72
N ALA A 108 -2.41 -8.37 -10.18
CA ALA A 108 -1.31 -7.94 -11.04
C ALA A 108 -0.21 -7.20 -10.26
N ILE A 109 1.03 -7.34 -10.73
CA ILE A 109 2.16 -6.48 -10.34
C ILE A 109 2.69 -5.69 -11.55
N ALA A 110 2.26 -4.44 -11.71
CA ALA A 110 2.72 -3.54 -12.77
C ALA A 110 2.48 -2.07 -12.37
N GLY A 111 2.52 -1.14 -13.32
CA GLY A 111 2.22 0.27 -13.07
C GLY A 111 3.14 0.90 -12.02
N HIS A 112 2.57 1.26 -10.87
CA HIS A 112 3.29 1.88 -9.75
C HIS A 112 4.05 0.91 -8.85
N ALA A 113 3.90 -0.40 -9.04
CA ALA A 113 4.73 -1.39 -8.35
C ALA A 113 6.23 -1.05 -8.50
N GLY A 114 6.97 -1.13 -7.40
CA GLY A 114 8.35 -0.67 -7.25
C GLY A 114 8.47 0.69 -6.55
N ASN A 115 7.40 1.49 -6.49
CA ASN A 115 7.32 2.61 -5.56
C ASN A 115 6.87 2.11 -4.19
N TYR A 116 7.66 2.35 -3.15
CA TYR A 116 7.45 1.76 -1.83
C TYR A 116 6.10 2.11 -1.18
N TRP A 117 5.55 3.30 -1.44
CA TRP A 117 4.21 3.66 -0.98
C TRP A 117 3.16 2.79 -1.69
N HIS A 118 3.17 2.80 -3.02
CA HIS A 118 2.22 2.06 -3.85
C HIS A 118 2.32 0.54 -3.65
N ASP A 119 3.51 0.00 -3.43
CA ASP A 119 3.69 -1.41 -3.09
C ASP A 119 2.81 -1.79 -1.89
N TYR A 120 2.78 -0.95 -0.85
CA TYR A 120 1.98 -1.21 0.34
C TYR A 120 0.51 -0.83 0.16
N THR A 121 0.21 0.38 -0.31
CA THR A 121 -1.17 0.87 -0.38
C THR A 121 -1.98 0.19 -1.48
N ASP A 122 -1.39 -0.08 -2.64
CA ASP A 122 -2.12 -0.59 -3.80
C ASP A 122 -2.10 -2.13 -3.83
N ILE A 123 -1.08 -2.78 -3.28
CA ILE A 123 -0.89 -4.23 -3.43
C ILE A 123 -0.89 -4.94 -2.08
N LEU A 124 0.08 -4.69 -1.19
CA LEU A 124 0.34 -5.58 -0.05
C LEU A 124 -0.74 -5.51 1.05
N VAL A 125 -1.27 -4.32 1.36
CA VAL A 125 -2.40 -4.19 2.31
C VAL A 125 -3.67 -4.82 1.75
N PRO A 126 -4.12 -4.48 0.52
CA PRO A 126 -5.25 -5.17 -0.11
C PRO A 126 -5.09 -6.68 -0.23
N LEU A 127 -3.88 -7.15 -0.57
CA LEU A 127 -3.58 -8.57 -0.68
C LEU A 127 -3.67 -9.27 0.68
N PHE A 128 -3.21 -8.63 1.75
CA PHE A 128 -3.42 -9.13 3.12
C PHE A 128 -4.90 -9.27 3.43
N VAL A 129 -5.71 -8.23 3.15
CA VAL A 129 -7.16 -8.24 3.35
C VAL A 129 -7.82 -9.39 2.59
N ALA A 130 -7.51 -9.56 1.30
CA ALA A 130 -8.09 -10.59 0.45
C ALA A 130 -7.72 -12.03 0.85
N SER A 131 -6.53 -12.22 1.44
CA SER A 131 -5.95 -13.55 1.70
C SER A 131 -6.05 -14.01 3.16
N ARG A 132 -6.11 -13.09 4.13
CA ARG A 132 -5.95 -13.43 5.55
C ARG A 132 -7.03 -14.37 6.09
N ARG A 133 -8.26 -14.27 5.58
CA ARG A 133 -9.38 -15.17 5.91
C ARG A 133 -9.04 -16.67 5.72
N TYR A 134 -8.09 -16.98 4.83
CA TYR A 134 -7.70 -18.35 4.51
C TYR A 134 -6.55 -18.91 5.35
N ARG A 135 -5.97 -18.13 6.26
CA ARG A 135 -4.93 -18.60 7.22
C ARG A 135 -3.75 -19.32 6.54
N GLY A 136 -3.34 -18.84 5.36
CA GLY A 136 -2.25 -19.41 4.57
C GLY A 136 -2.66 -20.50 3.58
N GLU A 137 -3.88 -21.03 3.64
CA GLU A 137 -4.42 -22.00 2.68
C GLU A 137 -5.06 -21.27 1.50
N VAL A 138 -4.25 -20.55 0.73
CA VAL A 138 -4.68 -19.82 -0.47
C VAL A 138 -3.54 -19.80 -1.49
N THR A 139 -3.83 -20.00 -2.76
CA THR A 139 -2.82 -19.85 -3.83
C THR A 139 -2.82 -18.41 -4.34
N LEU A 140 -1.63 -17.81 -4.46
CA LEU A 140 -1.49 -16.49 -5.08
C LEU A 140 -1.23 -16.65 -6.57
N LEU A 141 -2.13 -16.14 -7.41
CA LEU A 141 -1.99 -16.12 -8.86
C LEU A 141 -1.55 -14.70 -9.25
N ILE A 142 -0.35 -14.57 -9.80
CA ILE A 142 0.25 -13.25 -10.03
C ILE A 142 0.42 -13.06 -11.53
N SER A 143 -0.23 -12.04 -12.08
CA SER A 143 -0.08 -11.64 -13.48
C SER A 143 0.81 -10.42 -13.61
N ASN A 144 1.22 -10.12 -14.84
CA ASN A 144 2.01 -8.93 -15.18
C ASN A 144 3.42 -8.91 -14.55
N ILE A 145 3.90 -10.05 -14.04
CA ILE A 145 5.23 -10.21 -13.44
C ILE A 145 6.33 -9.69 -14.37
N GLN A 146 6.20 -9.92 -15.68
CA GLN A 146 7.21 -9.52 -16.67
C GLN A 146 7.57 -8.02 -16.63
N TYR A 147 6.70 -7.16 -16.08
CA TYR A 147 6.96 -5.72 -15.98
C TYR A 147 7.75 -5.32 -14.71
N ARG A 148 7.68 -6.13 -13.65
CA ARG A 148 8.29 -5.87 -12.32
C ARG A 148 8.75 -7.15 -11.61
N PRO A 149 9.61 -7.99 -12.22
CA PRO A 149 10.03 -9.26 -11.62
C PRO A 149 10.78 -9.08 -10.28
N GLU A 150 11.49 -7.97 -10.10
CA GLU A 150 12.22 -7.62 -8.88
C GLU A 150 11.30 -7.46 -7.65
N TRP A 151 10.02 -7.14 -7.87
CA TRP A 151 9.02 -6.97 -6.81
C TRP A 151 8.81 -8.28 -6.05
N LEU A 152 8.75 -9.41 -6.77
CA LEU A 152 8.62 -10.73 -6.15
C LEU A 152 9.84 -11.11 -5.31
N VAL A 153 11.03 -10.67 -5.71
CA VAL A 153 12.26 -10.90 -4.95
C VAL A 153 12.20 -10.10 -3.64
N LYS A 154 11.81 -8.82 -3.71
CA LYS A 154 11.71 -7.93 -2.56
C LYS A 154 10.70 -8.43 -1.53
N TYR A 155 9.49 -8.78 -1.95
CA TYR A 155 8.39 -9.15 -1.05
C TYR A 155 8.20 -10.67 -0.86
N LYS A 156 9.16 -11.48 -1.31
CA LYS A 156 9.14 -12.94 -1.19
C LYS A 156 8.77 -13.45 0.21
N THR A 157 9.33 -12.85 1.25
CA THR A 157 9.08 -13.25 2.65
C THR A 157 7.64 -12.96 3.06
N LEU A 158 7.10 -11.79 2.65
CA LEU A 158 5.71 -11.40 2.91
C LEU A 158 4.73 -12.34 2.21
N LEU A 159 4.95 -12.61 0.91
CA LEU A 159 4.10 -13.52 0.13
C LEU A 159 4.06 -14.93 0.75
N ARG A 160 5.18 -15.42 1.28
CA ARG A 160 5.26 -16.69 2.03
C ARG A 160 4.60 -16.65 3.40
N GLY A 161 4.46 -15.46 4.00
CA GLY A 161 3.65 -15.28 5.21
C GLY A 161 2.15 -15.33 4.91
N LEU A 162 1.73 -14.86 3.73
CA LEU A 162 0.33 -14.86 3.31
C LEU A 162 -0.15 -16.21 2.80
N SER A 163 0.73 -17.00 2.18
CA SER A 163 0.41 -18.30 1.60
C SER A 163 1.46 -19.36 1.96
N LYS A 164 0.98 -20.55 2.32
CA LYS A 164 1.81 -21.76 2.51
C LYS A 164 2.15 -22.43 1.17
N HIS A 165 1.53 -21.99 0.09
CA HIS A 165 1.67 -22.54 -1.26
C HIS A 165 2.60 -21.65 -2.10
N ALA A 166 3.24 -22.23 -3.11
CA ALA A 166 3.99 -21.43 -4.07
C ALA A 166 3.01 -20.55 -4.87
N TRP A 167 3.39 -19.29 -5.13
CA TRP A 167 2.64 -18.47 -6.07
C TRP A 167 2.79 -19.00 -7.49
N VAL A 168 1.80 -18.72 -8.33
CA VAL A 168 1.78 -19.09 -9.74
C VAL A 168 2.06 -17.85 -10.57
N ASP A 169 3.00 -17.97 -11.51
CA ASP A 169 3.26 -16.95 -12.52
C ASP A 169 2.26 -17.10 -13.68
N MET A 170 1.23 -16.27 -13.67
CA MET A 170 0.16 -16.34 -14.67
C MET A 170 0.62 -15.87 -16.06
N ASP A 171 1.71 -15.11 -16.19
CA ASP A 171 2.20 -14.68 -17.51
C ASP A 171 2.80 -15.86 -18.31
N GLY A 172 3.28 -16.90 -17.60
CA GLY A 172 3.98 -18.05 -18.18
C GLY A 172 3.34 -19.41 -17.89
N ASP A 173 2.20 -19.48 -17.22
CA ASP A 173 1.57 -20.75 -16.83
C ASP A 173 0.81 -21.40 -18.01
N PRO A 174 1.25 -22.57 -18.50
CA PRO A 174 0.56 -23.29 -19.57
C PRO A 174 -0.62 -24.14 -19.05
N GLU A 175 -0.74 -24.27 -17.72
CA GLU A 175 -1.71 -25.14 -17.06
C GLU A 175 -3.10 -24.48 -16.98
N VAL A 176 -4.14 -25.30 -17.10
CA VAL A 176 -5.50 -24.95 -16.65
C VAL A 176 -5.64 -25.42 -15.20
N ARG A 177 -5.62 -24.46 -14.27
CA ARG A 177 -5.71 -24.73 -12.83
C ARG A 177 -7.14 -24.58 -12.34
N CYS A 178 -7.51 -25.44 -11.41
CA CYS A 178 -8.87 -25.57 -10.93
C CYS A 178 -8.95 -25.29 -9.45
N PHE A 179 -9.87 -24.42 -9.05
CA PHE A 179 -10.03 -23.98 -7.66
C PHE A 179 -11.51 -24.05 -7.25
N PRO A 180 -11.79 -24.24 -5.95
CA PRO A 180 -13.14 -24.13 -5.40
C PRO A 180 -13.63 -22.68 -5.32
N HIS A 181 -12.71 -21.71 -5.34
CA HIS A 181 -13.02 -20.28 -5.25
C HIS A 181 -11.84 -19.45 -5.75
N VAL A 182 -12.11 -18.37 -6.48
CA VAL A 182 -11.10 -17.39 -6.92
C VAL A 182 -11.59 -15.97 -6.68
N THR A 183 -10.81 -15.17 -5.95
CA THR A 183 -10.94 -13.70 -5.94
C THR A 183 -10.07 -13.14 -7.06
N VAL A 184 -10.63 -12.32 -7.96
CA VAL A 184 -9.92 -11.63 -9.03
C VAL A 184 -9.87 -10.14 -8.72
N GLY A 185 -8.67 -9.56 -8.74
CA GLY A 185 -8.42 -8.17 -8.41
C GLY A 185 -8.17 -7.92 -6.93
N LEU A 186 -7.78 -6.68 -6.62
CA LEU A 186 -7.56 -6.20 -5.27
C LEU A 186 -8.49 -5.03 -4.99
N ARG A 187 -8.94 -4.92 -3.75
CA ARG A 187 -9.84 -3.84 -3.32
C ARG A 187 -9.11 -2.90 -2.38
N VAL A 188 -9.19 -1.61 -2.65
CA VAL A 188 -8.72 -0.54 -1.77
C VAL A 188 -9.92 0.29 -1.34
N ASP A 189 -10.29 0.16 -0.06
CA ASP A 189 -11.35 0.99 0.53
C ASP A 189 -10.83 2.37 0.95
N LYS A 190 -9.54 2.43 1.33
CA LYS A 190 -8.87 3.64 1.81
C LYS A 190 -7.36 3.52 1.71
N GLU A 191 -6.66 4.62 1.42
CA GLU A 191 -5.21 4.61 1.23
C GLU A 191 -4.46 4.24 2.51
N LEU A 192 -3.51 3.30 2.37
CA LEU A 192 -2.66 2.72 3.42
C LEU A 192 -3.37 2.36 4.74
N THR A 193 -4.67 2.09 4.72
CA THR A 193 -5.39 1.63 5.91
C THR A 193 -6.39 0.53 5.55
N ILE A 194 -6.96 -0.09 6.58
CA ILE A 194 -7.97 -1.14 6.46
C ILE A 194 -9.22 -0.64 7.16
N VAL A 195 -10.35 -0.63 6.44
CA VAL A 195 -11.67 -0.31 6.98
C VAL A 195 -12.29 -1.60 7.52
N PRO A 196 -12.31 -1.85 8.84
CA PRO A 196 -12.62 -3.17 9.38
C PRO A 196 -14.00 -3.70 8.98
N GLU A 197 -14.98 -2.81 8.79
CA GLU A 197 -16.36 -3.14 8.44
C GLU A 197 -16.52 -3.65 7.00
N LEU A 198 -15.54 -3.38 6.14
CA LEU A 198 -15.56 -3.76 4.72
C LEU A 198 -14.73 -5.00 4.41
N VAL A 199 -14.05 -5.58 5.42
CA VAL A 199 -13.17 -6.74 5.24
C VAL A 199 -13.98 -8.03 5.02
N PRO A 200 -13.76 -8.75 3.90
CA PRO A 200 -14.42 -10.04 3.65
C PRO A 200 -14.03 -11.11 4.69
N GLY A 201 -15.03 -11.80 5.25
CA GLY A 201 -14.83 -12.93 6.16
C GLY A 201 -14.52 -12.56 7.62
N GLY A 202 -14.54 -11.28 7.97
CA GLY A 202 -14.42 -10.78 9.35
C GLY A 202 -13.47 -9.60 9.49
N PRO A 203 -13.61 -8.78 10.55
CA PRO A 203 -12.88 -7.52 10.67
C PRO A 203 -11.37 -7.75 10.78
N LEU A 204 -10.60 -6.94 10.04
CA LEU A 204 -9.15 -6.79 10.16
C LEU A 204 -8.83 -5.30 10.32
N THR A 205 -7.69 -5.01 10.96
CA THR A 205 -7.22 -3.66 11.23
C THR A 205 -5.78 -3.48 10.75
N MET A 206 -5.31 -2.24 10.65
CA MET A 206 -3.89 -1.96 10.41
C MET A 206 -2.97 -2.48 11.51
N ALA A 207 -3.45 -2.59 12.75
CA ALA A 207 -2.74 -3.26 13.83
C ALA A 207 -2.56 -4.78 13.55
N ASP A 208 -3.51 -5.41 12.85
CA ASP A 208 -3.37 -6.82 12.43
C ASP A 208 -2.34 -6.96 11.31
N PHE A 209 -2.33 -6.04 10.35
CA PHE A 209 -1.35 -6.02 9.27
C PHE A 209 0.08 -5.81 9.78
N THR A 210 0.31 -4.79 10.63
CA THR A 210 1.65 -4.53 11.21
C THR A 210 2.11 -5.66 12.13
N ARG A 211 1.19 -6.31 12.86
CA ARG A 211 1.49 -7.54 13.61
C ARG A 211 1.92 -8.68 12.68
N PHE A 212 1.20 -8.87 11.58
CA PHE A 212 1.57 -9.86 10.57
C PHE A 212 2.96 -9.60 9.98
N LEU A 213 3.29 -8.35 9.65
CA LEU A 213 4.64 -7.98 9.18
C LEU A 213 5.70 -8.30 10.22
N ARG A 214 5.45 -7.95 11.50
CA ARG A 214 6.36 -8.23 12.61
C ARG A 214 6.66 -9.73 12.74
N GLU A 215 5.62 -10.56 12.72
CA GLU A 215 5.74 -12.02 12.79
C GLU A 215 6.50 -12.57 11.58
N THR A 216 6.12 -12.12 10.38
CA THR A 216 6.66 -12.62 9.10
C THR A 216 8.14 -12.26 8.91
N TYR A 217 8.56 -11.09 9.35
CA TYR A 217 9.96 -10.64 9.25
C TYR A 217 10.80 -10.98 10.49
N GLY A 218 10.18 -11.52 11.53
CA GLY A 218 10.82 -11.85 12.80
C GLY A 218 11.37 -10.59 13.49
N LEU A 219 10.58 -9.51 13.54
CA LEU A 219 11.01 -8.27 14.17
C LEU A 219 10.88 -8.39 15.71
N PRO A 220 11.94 -8.11 16.48
CA PRO A 220 11.98 -8.46 17.90
C PRO A 220 11.18 -7.51 18.80
N ARG A 221 10.92 -6.27 18.35
CA ARG A 221 10.27 -5.26 19.19
C ARG A 221 8.77 -5.22 18.95
N GLY A 222 8.01 -5.60 19.98
CA GLY A 222 6.55 -5.56 20.01
C GLY A 222 5.96 -4.28 20.61
N ALA A 223 6.78 -3.36 21.12
CA ALA A 223 6.37 -2.07 21.66
C ALA A 223 7.54 -1.05 21.60
N ALA A 224 7.20 0.22 21.44
CA ALA A 224 8.14 1.32 21.60
C ALA A 224 8.64 1.41 23.06
N VAL A 225 9.71 2.17 23.28
CA VAL A 225 10.18 2.43 24.64
C VAL A 225 9.12 3.19 25.44
N SER A 226 8.89 2.76 26.69
CA SER A 226 8.11 3.52 27.67
C SER A 226 9.09 4.03 28.73
N LEU A 227 9.29 5.34 28.80
CA LEU A 227 10.20 5.95 29.79
C LEU A 227 9.61 5.93 31.21
N THR A 228 8.33 5.61 31.35
CA THR A 228 7.74 5.28 32.66
C THR A 228 8.31 3.97 33.21
N ARG A 229 8.54 2.98 32.33
CA ARG A 229 9.03 1.64 32.70
C ARG A 229 10.55 1.53 32.63
N GLU A 230 11.17 2.21 31.68
CA GLU A 230 12.61 2.21 31.41
C GLU A 230 13.16 3.65 31.42
N PRO A 231 13.21 4.34 32.58
CA PRO A 231 13.55 5.76 32.65
C PRO A 231 14.97 6.10 32.20
N ASP A 232 15.91 5.14 32.31
CA ASP A 232 17.31 5.32 31.94
C ASP A 232 17.57 5.06 30.44
N LYS A 233 16.57 4.58 29.69
CA LYS A 233 16.73 4.23 28.29
C LYS A 233 16.52 5.45 27.41
N LYS A 234 17.45 5.70 26.48
CA LYS A 234 17.32 6.79 25.52
C LYS A 234 16.48 6.34 24.33
N PRO A 235 15.35 7.00 23.99
CA PRO A 235 14.58 6.67 22.80
C PRO A 235 15.37 6.93 21.52
N ARG A 236 15.24 6.05 20.55
CA ARG A 236 16.00 6.13 19.29
C ARG A 236 15.17 6.78 18.20
N LEU A 237 15.71 7.82 17.56
CA LEU A 237 15.09 8.54 16.47
C LEU A 237 15.85 8.28 15.16
N LEU A 238 15.13 7.84 14.15
CA LEU A 238 15.63 7.71 12.79
C LEU A 238 15.22 8.94 11.97
N LEU A 239 16.20 9.74 11.55
CA LEU A 239 16.02 10.76 10.52
C LEU A 239 16.32 10.15 9.14
N ILE A 240 15.30 10.07 8.28
CA ILE A 240 15.45 9.58 6.92
C ILE A 240 16.21 10.61 6.08
N HIS A 241 17.43 10.25 5.69
CA HIS A 241 18.19 10.94 4.66
C HIS A 241 17.64 10.60 3.27
N ARG A 242 17.69 11.58 2.36
CA ARG A 242 17.34 11.42 0.95
C ARG A 242 18.55 11.77 0.09
N GLY A 243 18.90 10.94 -0.89
CA GLY A 243 20.06 11.19 -1.75
C GLY A 243 19.79 11.98 -3.04
N HIS A 244 18.53 12.28 -3.36
CA HIS A 244 18.16 12.74 -4.72
C HIS A 244 17.38 14.04 -4.77
N TYR A 245 16.19 14.08 -4.15
CA TYR A 245 15.27 15.22 -4.23
C TYR A 245 14.50 15.34 -2.93
N ARG A 246 13.93 16.53 -2.65
CA ARG A 246 13.26 16.81 -1.37
C ARG A 246 14.20 16.64 -0.19
N LEU A 247 15.35 17.31 -0.26
CA LEU A 247 16.43 17.17 0.71
C LEU A 247 16.20 18.06 1.93
N PHE A 248 16.66 17.59 3.09
CA PHE A 248 16.96 18.48 4.21
C PHE A 248 18.34 19.10 4.00
N LEU A 249 18.41 20.44 4.02
CA LEU A 249 19.64 21.19 3.80
C LEU A 249 20.48 21.34 5.08
N ASN A 250 19.94 20.92 6.22
CA ASN A 250 20.52 21.09 7.56
C ASN A 250 20.24 19.87 8.47
N GLU A 251 20.44 18.66 7.93
CA GLU A 251 20.31 17.41 8.70
C GLU A 251 21.14 17.37 10.00
N PRO A 252 22.41 17.86 10.03
CA PRO A 252 23.18 17.92 11.27
C PRO A 252 22.48 18.73 12.37
N GLU A 253 21.90 19.87 12.02
CA GLU A 253 21.18 20.75 12.96
C GLU A 253 19.87 20.12 13.43
N ILE A 254 19.14 19.44 12.54
CA ILE A 254 17.94 18.67 12.91
C ILE A 254 18.31 17.54 13.88
N ALA A 255 19.40 16.82 13.60
CA ALA A 255 19.88 15.74 14.47
C ALA A 255 20.29 16.26 15.85
N GLN A 256 21.04 17.36 15.92
CA GLN A 256 21.40 18.02 17.18
C GLN A 256 20.17 18.49 17.96
N ALA A 257 19.15 19.03 17.29
CA ALA A 257 17.90 19.44 17.94
C ALA A 257 17.16 18.24 18.53
N ALA A 258 17.12 17.11 17.82
CA ALA A 258 16.55 15.86 18.34
C ALA A 258 17.36 15.29 19.52
N GLU A 259 18.68 15.34 19.46
CA GLU A 259 19.55 14.93 20.58
C GLU A 259 19.34 15.80 21.82
N ALA A 260 19.22 17.13 21.63
CA ALA A 260 18.91 18.08 22.69
C ALA A 260 17.52 17.86 23.30
N ALA A 261 16.56 17.35 22.50
CA ALA A 261 15.25 16.93 22.98
C ALA A 261 15.28 15.59 23.76
N GLY A 262 16.40 14.85 23.74
CA GLY A 262 16.59 13.63 24.52
C GLY A 262 16.69 12.35 23.70
N PHE A 263 16.72 12.41 22.36
CA PHE A 263 16.81 11.23 21.50
C PHE A 263 18.25 10.75 21.26
N GLU A 264 18.43 9.45 21.02
CA GLU A 264 19.58 8.92 20.28
C GLU A 264 19.25 9.00 18.79
N THR A 265 19.86 9.95 18.07
CA THR A 265 19.49 10.21 16.68
C THR A 265 20.43 9.51 15.71
N VAL A 266 19.86 8.87 14.70
CA VAL A 266 20.61 8.28 13.58
C VAL A 266 20.06 8.84 12.27
N VAL A 267 20.97 9.33 11.42
CA VAL A 267 20.66 9.80 10.07
C VAL A 267 21.04 8.72 9.07
N MET A 268 20.10 8.26 8.25
CA MET A 268 20.40 7.22 7.24
C MET A 268 19.42 7.23 6.08
N GLU A 269 19.89 6.75 4.93
CA GLU A 269 19.08 6.52 3.76
C GLU A 269 18.43 5.13 3.82
N LEU A 270 17.10 5.09 3.65
CA LEU A 270 16.37 3.84 3.45
C LEU A 270 16.29 3.57 1.95
N ARG A 271 17.00 2.53 1.50
CA ARG A 271 17.21 2.27 0.07
C ARG A 271 16.05 1.48 -0.52
N ALA A 272 15.48 1.96 -1.62
CA ALA A 272 14.35 1.31 -2.29
C ALA A 272 14.64 -0.14 -2.74
N ASN A 273 15.91 -0.46 -3.04
CA ASN A 273 16.37 -1.78 -3.48
C ASN A 273 16.98 -2.63 -2.35
N ALA A 274 16.94 -2.18 -1.10
CA ALA A 274 17.38 -2.99 0.03
C ALA A 274 16.43 -4.19 0.24
N SER A 275 16.93 -5.20 0.96
CA SER A 275 16.10 -6.30 1.43
C SER A 275 15.01 -5.76 2.36
N GLU A 276 13.76 -6.09 2.06
CA GLU A 276 12.61 -5.65 2.84
C GLU A 276 12.73 -6.05 4.32
N VAL A 277 13.19 -7.28 4.57
CA VAL A 277 13.36 -7.82 5.92
C VAL A 277 14.44 -7.07 6.69
N GLU A 278 15.56 -6.72 6.04
CA GLU A 278 16.65 -5.99 6.69
C GLU A 278 16.23 -4.56 7.02
N GLN A 279 15.54 -3.89 6.09
CA GLN A 279 15.01 -2.56 6.30
C GLN A 279 13.95 -2.55 7.42
N ALA A 280 13.04 -3.52 7.44
CA ALA A 280 12.06 -3.66 8.50
C ALA A 280 12.71 -3.87 9.88
N ARG A 281 13.75 -4.72 9.98
CA ARG A 281 14.51 -4.92 11.23
C ARG A 281 15.24 -3.67 11.68
N LEU A 282 15.82 -2.93 10.73
CA LEU A 282 16.49 -1.67 11.01
C LEU A 282 15.51 -0.65 11.59
N VAL A 283 14.37 -0.43 10.93
CA VAL A 283 13.36 0.53 11.38
C VAL A 283 12.72 0.10 12.70
N ASN A 284 12.46 -1.20 12.90
CA ASN A 284 11.93 -1.72 14.16
C ASN A 284 12.84 -1.45 15.37
N SER A 285 14.14 -1.18 15.14
CA SER A 285 15.08 -0.80 16.19
C SER A 285 14.92 0.63 16.71
N PHE A 286 14.06 1.45 16.08
CA PHE A 286 13.79 2.84 16.45
C PHE A 286 12.43 3.02 17.13
N ASP A 287 12.27 4.14 17.83
CA ASP A 287 11.02 4.56 18.49
C ASP A 287 10.32 5.68 17.72
N VAL A 288 11.11 6.49 17.00
CA VAL A 288 10.63 7.62 16.21
C VAL A 288 11.18 7.52 14.79
N LEU A 289 10.31 7.67 13.80
CA LEU A 289 10.69 7.89 12.41
C LEU A 289 10.41 9.34 12.04
N LEU A 290 11.42 10.07 11.60
CA LEU A 290 11.34 11.44 11.15
C LEU A 290 11.77 11.52 9.68
N GLY A 291 10.97 12.16 8.84
CA GLY A 291 11.39 12.41 7.47
C GLY A 291 10.47 13.35 6.71
N MET A 292 10.95 13.78 5.54
CA MET A 292 10.13 14.55 4.60
C MET A 292 9.03 13.66 4.01
N HIS A 293 7.83 14.24 3.82
CA HIS A 293 6.68 13.58 3.20
C HIS A 293 7.05 12.83 1.91
N GLY A 294 6.44 11.66 1.73
CA GLY A 294 6.58 10.78 0.57
C GLY A 294 6.88 9.33 0.96
N ALA A 295 7.10 8.49 -0.06
CA ALA A 295 7.14 7.03 0.08
C ALA A 295 8.09 6.46 1.14
N GLY A 296 9.17 7.17 1.50
CA GLY A 296 10.07 6.73 2.57
C GLY A 296 9.37 6.57 3.93
N LEU A 297 8.33 7.36 4.21
CA LEU A 297 7.58 7.33 5.47
C LEU A 297 6.70 6.08 5.61
N THR A 298 6.43 5.33 4.54
CA THR A 298 5.75 4.02 4.60
C THR A 298 6.50 3.03 5.50
N ASN A 299 7.79 3.25 5.75
CA ASN A 299 8.56 2.48 6.72
C ASN A 299 8.03 2.59 8.16
N ALA A 300 7.13 3.53 8.47
CA ALA A 300 6.42 3.59 9.74
C ALA A 300 5.71 2.26 10.09
N LEU A 301 5.28 1.48 9.09
CA LEU A 301 4.71 0.13 9.27
C LEU A 301 5.60 -0.82 10.09
N HIS A 302 6.91 -0.57 10.10
CA HIS A 302 7.91 -1.41 10.77
C HIS A 302 8.30 -0.88 12.15
N LEU A 303 7.84 0.32 12.53
CA LEU A 303 7.99 0.81 13.90
C LEU A 303 7.23 -0.11 14.86
N PRO A 304 7.73 -0.31 16.08
CA PRO A 304 6.95 -1.01 17.08
C PRO A 304 5.71 -0.18 17.48
N PRO A 305 4.59 -0.84 17.84
CA PRO A 305 3.40 -0.15 18.36
C PRO A 305 3.74 0.83 19.49
N GLY A 306 3.08 1.99 19.50
CA GLY A 306 3.43 3.12 20.36
C GLY A 306 4.59 3.98 19.81
N GLY A 307 5.19 3.63 18.67
CA GLY A 307 6.19 4.49 18.03
C GLY A 307 5.58 5.81 17.53
N VAL A 308 6.45 6.73 17.10
CA VAL A 308 6.05 8.05 16.58
C VAL A 308 6.50 8.22 15.14
N LEU A 309 5.59 8.64 14.26
CA LEU A 309 5.95 9.22 12.96
C LEU A 309 5.92 10.74 13.06
N ILE A 310 7.01 11.39 12.69
CA ILE A 310 7.08 12.83 12.48
C ILE A 310 7.22 13.09 10.98
N GLN A 311 6.18 13.61 10.37
CA GLN A 311 6.16 13.98 8.95
C GLN A 311 6.50 15.45 8.78
N VAL A 312 7.58 15.75 8.05
CA VAL A 312 7.81 17.11 7.56
C VAL A 312 7.04 17.30 6.26
N VAL A 313 6.10 18.25 6.27
CA VAL A 313 5.22 18.57 5.13
C VAL A 313 5.86 19.72 4.34
N PRO A 314 6.18 19.54 3.05
CA PRO A 314 6.74 20.59 2.21
C PRO A 314 5.83 21.82 2.10
N TYR A 315 6.41 22.99 1.85
CA TYR A 315 5.64 24.20 1.55
C TYR A 315 4.78 24.00 0.29
N GLY A 316 3.66 24.72 0.22
CA GLY A 316 2.81 24.79 -0.97
C GLY A 316 1.44 24.14 -0.81
N ASN A 317 0.80 24.29 0.35
CA ASN A 317 -0.53 23.73 0.66
C ASN A 317 -0.60 22.20 0.48
N ILE A 318 0.42 21.48 0.95
CA ILE A 318 0.53 20.02 0.84
C ILE A 318 -0.15 19.30 2.01
N GLU A 319 -0.51 20.01 3.08
CA GLU A 319 -1.01 19.46 4.34
C GLU A 319 -2.19 18.51 4.19
N VAL A 320 -3.15 18.85 3.32
CA VAL A 320 -4.35 18.01 3.11
C VAL A 320 -3.95 16.65 2.54
N LEU A 321 -3.14 16.65 1.48
CA LEU A 321 -2.62 15.42 0.86
C LEU A 321 -1.75 14.64 1.84
N ALA A 322 -0.80 15.32 2.48
CA ALA A 322 0.14 14.74 3.43
C ALA A 322 -0.57 14.02 4.59
N ARG A 323 -1.62 14.63 5.15
CA ARG A 323 -2.40 14.07 6.25
C ARG A 323 -3.33 12.96 5.79
N ALA A 324 -3.92 13.06 4.61
CA ALA A 324 -4.73 11.98 4.04
C ALA A 324 -3.91 10.69 3.89
N GLU A 325 -2.65 10.82 3.45
CA GLU A 325 -1.74 9.67 3.29
C GLU A 325 -1.24 9.11 4.63
N PHE A 326 -0.87 9.94 5.61
CA PHE A 326 -0.15 9.42 6.79
C PHE A 326 -0.81 9.66 8.14
N SER A 327 -1.74 10.60 8.31
CA SER A 327 -2.28 10.92 9.64
C SER A 327 -3.09 9.76 10.22
N GLU A 328 -4.20 9.44 9.58
CA GLU A 328 -5.10 8.38 10.04
C GLU A 328 -4.47 7.00 9.84
N PRO A 329 -3.86 6.65 8.68
CA PRO A 329 -3.20 5.36 8.49
C PRO A 329 -2.21 4.99 9.59
N VAL A 330 -1.36 5.93 10.01
CA VAL A 330 -0.36 5.72 11.07
C VAL A 330 -1.03 5.57 12.44
N THR A 331 -2.11 6.30 12.67
CA THR A 331 -2.88 6.17 13.91
C THR A 331 -3.53 4.78 14.00
N ASP A 332 -4.07 4.26 12.90
CA ASP A 332 -4.68 2.92 12.81
C ASP A 332 -3.65 1.79 12.99
N MET A 333 -2.36 2.05 12.72
CA MET A 333 -1.24 1.16 13.03
C MET A 333 -0.91 1.12 14.53
N GLY A 334 -1.52 1.98 15.35
CA GLY A 334 -1.22 2.13 16.78
C GLY A 334 0.02 2.98 17.04
N LEU A 335 0.33 3.92 16.14
CA LEU A 335 1.45 4.85 16.27
C LEU A 335 0.94 6.28 16.53
N LYS A 336 1.79 7.12 17.10
CA LYS A 336 1.53 8.56 17.22
C LYS A 336 1.94 9.27 15.94
N TYR A 337 0.99 9.94 15.30
CA TYR A 337 1.27 10.86 14.20
C TYR A 337 1.55 12.29 14.72
N LEU A 338 2.57 12.92 14.16
CA LEU A 338 2.89 14.34 14.28
C LEU A 338 3.32 14.88 12.91
N ASP A 339 2.98 16.13 12.61
CA ASP A 339 3.52 16.82 11.44
C ASP A 339 4.14 18.18 11.74
N TYR A 340 5.01 18.60 10.83
CA TYR A 340 5.64 19.92 10.82
C TYR A 340 5.50 20.52 9.42
N SER A 341 4.66 21.54 9.29
CA SER A 341 4.50 22.32 8.07
C SER A 341 5.65 23.30 7.87
N VAL A 342 6.35 23.14 6.75
CA VAL A 342 7.44 24.00 6.31
C VAL A 342 6.89 25.36 5.89
N SER A 343 7.47 26.44 6.44
CA SER A 343 7.15 27.80 6.00
C SER A 343 7.89 28.17 4.72
N VAL A 344 7.47 29.27 4.09
CA VAL A 344 8.12 29.77 2.87
C VAL A 344 9.60 30.10 3.09
N GLU A 345 9.98 30.58 4.28
CA GLU A 345 11.36 30.92 4.64
C GLU A 345 12.26 29.68 4.81
N GLU A 346 11.65 28.52 5.07
CA GLU A 346 12.34 27.23 5.17
C GLU A 346 12.45 26.52 3.81
N SER A 347 11.71 26.99 2.81
CA SER A 347 11.69 26.40 1.46
C SER A 347 12.81 26.98 0.59
N SER A 348 13.56 26.11 -0.10
CA SER A 348 14.54 26.55 -1.10
C SER A 348 13.89 27.22 -2.31
N LEU A 349 12.57 27.04 -2.51
CA LEU A 349 11.86 27.65 -3.63
C LEU A 349 11.94 29.17 -3.59
N LEU A 350 11.95 29.78 -2.38
CA LEU A 350 12.03 31.23 -2.23
C LEU A 350 13.33 31.79 -2.84
N GLU A 351 14.45 31.11 -2.62
CA GLU A 351 15.75 31.47 -3.19
C GLU A 351 15.82 31.17 -4.70
N THR A 352 15.35 29.98 -5.11
CA THR A 352 15.51 29.52 -6.50
C THR A 352 14.55 30.16 -7.51
N LEU A 353 13.35 30.56 -7.08
CA LEU A 353 12.30 31.11 -7.95
C LEU A 353 12.04 32.60 -7.70
N GLY A 354 12.41 33.11 -6.52
CA GLY A 354 12.10 34.47 -6.08
C GLY A 354 10.68 34.63 -5.52
N PRO A 355 10.44 35.70 -4.73
CA PRO A 355 9.19 35.89 -3.98
C PRO A 355 7.95 36.12 -4.85
N GLU A 356 8.13 36.62 -6.08
CA GLU A 356 7.01 36.93 -6.98
C GLU A 356 6.55 35.73 -7.84
N HIS A 357 7.26 34.60 -7.78
CA HIS A 357 6.88 33.41 -8.54
C HIS A 357 5.55 32.83 -8.01
N SER A 358 4.68 32.34 -8.90
CA SER A 358 3.35 31.80 -8.53
C SER A 358 3.44 30.67 -7.49
N ALA A 359 4.42 29.77 -7.62
CA ALA A 359 4.67 28.71 -6.64
C ALA A 359 4.98 29.22 -5.22
N ILE A 360 5.37 30.48 -5.04
CA ILE A 360 5.56 31.12 -3.75
C ILE A 360 4.30 31.88 -3.33
N LYS A 361 3.82 32.78 -4.19
CA LYS A 361 2.77 33.76 -3.86
C LYS A 361 1.34 33.23 -3.93
N ASP A 362 1.09 32.24 -4.80
CA ASP A 362 -0.21 31.64 -5.03
C ASP A 362 -0.09 30.12 -5.27
N PRO A 363 0.19 29.33 -4.21
CA PRO A 363 0.27 27.87 -4.33
C PRO A 363 -0.98 27.21 -4.93
N GLU A 364 -2.16 27.78 -4.70
CA GLU A 364 -3.42 27.30 -5.27
C GLU A 364 -3.41 27.32 -6.81
N SER A 365 -2.76 28.32 -7.42
CA SER A 365 -2.59 28.33 -8.88
C SER A 365 -1.79 27.13 -9.39
N ILE A 366 -0.79 26.68 -8.64
CA ILE A 366 0.01 25.51 -8.99
C ILE A 366 -0.84 24.24 -8.87
N HIS A 367 -1.63 24.09 -7.80
CA HIS A 367 -2.57 22.99 -7.64
C HIS A 367 -3.59 22.93 -8.79
N ARG A 368 -4.20 24.08 -9.15
CA ARG A 368 -5.13 24.17 -10.29
C ARG A 368 -4.49 23.84 -11.64
N SER A 369 -3.17 23.97 -11.77
CA SER A 369 -2.44 23.61 -12.99
C SER A 369 -2.16 22.10 -13.12
N GLY A 370 -2.56 21.31 -12.13
CA GLY A 370 -2.55 19.84 -12.15
C GLY A 370 -1.37 19.20 -11.42
N TRP A 371 -1.50 17.88 -11.19
CA TRP A 371 -0.56 17.07 -10.40
C TRP A 371 0.89 17.21 -10.84
N LYS A 372 1.14 17.27 -12.15
CA LYS A 372 2.51 17.38 -12.70
C LYS A 372 3.27 18.59 -12.14
N ASN A 373 2.65 19.77 -12.15
CA ASN A 373 3.29 21.00 -11.69
C ASN A 373 3.38 21.04 -10.17
N MET A 374 2.33 20.62 -9.47
CA MET A 374 2.35 20.48 -8.00
C MET A 374 3.51 19.57 -7.56
N PHE A 375 3.63 18.40 -8.19
CA PHE A 375 4.72 17.47 -7.94
C PHE A 375 6.08 18.11 -8.27
N GLU A 376 6.22 18.73 -9.44
CA GLU A 376 7.48 19.33 -9.88
C GLU A 376 7.99 20.40 -8.91
N PHE A 377 7.13 21.34 -8.50
CA PHE A 377 7.55 22.43 -7.61
C PHE A 377 7.67 21.97 -6.17
N TYR A 378 6.64 21.37 -5.60
CA TYR A 378 6.58 21.13 -4.16
C TYR A 378 7.13 19.78 -3.74
N LEU A 379 7.06 18.76 -4.61
CA LEU A 379 7.45 17.38 -4.28
C LEU A 379 8.73 16.89 -4.98
N ALA A 380 9.32 17.69 -5.88
CA ALA A 380 10.56 17.35 -6.58
C ALA A 380 11.65 18.41 -6.35
N LYS A 381 11.44 19.65 -6.80
CA LYS A 381 12.49 20.69 -6.81
C LYS A 381 12.75 21.32 -5.44
N GLN A 382 11.75 21.33 -4.58
CA GLN A 382 11.84 21.92 -3.25
C GLN A 382 12.77 21.11 -2.34
N ASN A 383 13.81 21.76 -1.82
CA ASN A 383 14.56 21.32 -0.64
C ASN A 383 14.17 22.20 0.56
N VAL A 384 14.44 21.73 1.77
CA VAL A 384 13.97 22.36 3.00
C VAL A 384 15.12 22.57 3.97
N ARG A 385 15.21 23.77 4.56
CA ARG A 385 16.07 24.07 5.69
C ARG A 385 15.22 24.33 6.92
N ILE A 386 15.16 23.36 7.83
CA ILE A 386 14.28 23.40 9.00
C ILE A 386 14.76 24.44 10.00
N ASN A 387 13.85 25.30 10.46
CA ASN A 387 14.05 26.14 11.62
C ASN A 387 13.91 25.30 12.89
N THR A 388 15.04 24.92 13.47
CA THR A 388 15.08 24.01 14.64
C THR A 388 14.40 24.58 15.87
N THR A 389 14.36 25.90 16.04
CA THR A 389 13.62 26.56 17.14
C THR A 389 12.11 26.37 16.98
N ARG A 390 11.59 26.48 15.75
CA ARG A 390 10.17 26.21 15.45
C ARG A 390 9.84 24.73 15.48
N PHE A 391 10.81 23.87 15.18
CA PHE A 391 10.63 22.42 15.17
C PHE A 391 10.74 21.78 16.57
N ALA A 392 11.43 22.42 17.52
CA ALA A 392 11.63 21.91 18.88
C ALA A 392 10.33 21.48 19.61
N PRO A 393 9.20 22.21 19.51
CA PRO A 393 7.93 21.76 20.11
C PRO A 393 7.40 20.44 19.55
N THR A 394 7.64 20.13 18.27
CA THR A 394 7.24 18.85 17.67
C THR A 394 8.08 17.70 18.23
N LEU A 395 9.40 17.91 18.38
CA LEU A 395 10.30 16.95 19.02
C LEU A 395 9.94 16.71 20.49
N ALA A 396 9.60 17.77 21.23
CA ALA A 396 9.14 17.67 22.61
C ALA A 396 7.85 16.84 22.73
N GLN A 397 6.87 17.06 21.85
CA GLN A 397 5.63 16.26 21.80
C GLN A 397 5.90 14.78 21.52
N ALA A 398 6.83 14.47 20.62
CA ALA A 398 7.23 13.09 20.35
C ALA A 398 7.85 12.43 21.59
N PHE A 399 8.75 13.16 22.27
CA PHE A 399 9.39 12.66 23.48
C PHE A 399 8.40 12.47 24.64
N ASP A 400 7.50 13.43 24.82
CA ASP A 400 6.43 13.37 25.82
C ASP A 400 5.50 12.19 25.60
N HIS A 401 5.19 11.85 24.35
CA HIS A 401 4.39 10.66 24.03
C HIS A 401 5.06 9.38 24.57
N LEU A 402 6.36 9.18 24.31
CA LEU A 402 7.11 8.02 24.79
C LEU A 402 7.27 8.01 26.32
N ARG A 403 7.20 9.20 26.95
CA ARG A 403 7.19 9.34 28.41
C ARG A 403 5.85 8.97 29.05
N GLN A 404 4.74 9.12 28.33
CA GLN A 404 3.40 8.90 28.86
C GLN A 404 2.83 7.50 28.62
N GLN A 405 3.56 6.65 27.88
CA GLN A 405 3.16 5.26 27.56
C GLN A 405 3.23 4.29 28.74
#